data_AF-A0A7W7W4K7-F1
#
_entry.id   AF-A0A7W7W4K7-F1
#
_cell.length_a   1.000
_cell.length_b   1.000
_cell.length_c   1.000
_cell.angle_alpha   90.00
_cell.angle_beta   90.00
_cell.angle_gamma   90.00
#
_symmetry.space_group_name_H-M   'P 1'
#
loop_
_entity.id
_entity.type
_entity.pdbx_description
1 polymer ?
#
loop_
_entity_poly.entity_id
_entity_poly.type
_entity_poly.pdbx_seq_one_letter_code
_entity_poly.pdbx_strand_id
1 'polypeptide(L)'
;MTMNAETADVPGSPDGQLPGIRIVLPYHLRNLASVTGEVLLRVEPPITQRSVLDALEDRYPALQGTIRDHATRKRRAYLRFFACEEDLSHDSPDDELPERVVSGEEPFLIVGSMAGG
;
A
#
# COMPACT_ATOMS: atom_id res chain seq x y z
N MET A 1 -33.87 -1.88 -7.30
CA MET A 1 -33.41 -1.24 -6.06
C MET A 1 -31.89 -1.15 -6.16
N THR A 2 -31.43 0.03 -6.60
CA THR A 2 -30.12 0.68 -6.40
C THR A 2 -28.87 -0.23 -6.35
N MET A 3 -28.08 -0.33 -7.42
CA MET A 3 -26.85 0.49 -7.65
C MET A 3 -26.00 0.54 -6.37
N ASN A 4 -24.79 -0.06 -6.29
CA ASN A 4 -23.57 0.50 -6.88
C ASN A 4 -22.51 -0.60 -7.07
N ALA A 5 -22.16 -0.88 -8.32
CA ALA A 5 -20.81 -1.34 -8.66
C ALA A 5 -19.97 -0.07 -8.85
N GLU A 6 -19.46 0.47 -7.74
CA GLU A 6 -18.52 1.59 -7.81
C GLU A 6 -17.12 1.01 -7.95
N THR A 7 -16.81 0.64 -9.19
CA THR A 7 -15.45 0.45 -9.65
C THR A 7 -14.74 1.78 -9.43
N ALA A 8 -13.87 1.86 -8.43
CA ALA A 8 -12.91 2.95 -8.32
C ALA A 8 -11.84 2.75 -9.41
N ASP A 9 -12.24 2.95 -10.66
CA ASP A 9 -11.35 3.23 -11.77
C ASP A 9 -10.90 4.68 -11.59
N VAL A 10 -9.71 4.83 -11.04
CA VAL A 10 -9.07 6.11 -10.82
C VAL A 10 -8.32 6.50 -12.10
N PRO A 11 -8.62 7.67 -12.71
CA PRO A 11 -8.10 8.03 -14.02
C PRO A 11 -6.63 8.38 -13.93
N GLY A 12 -5.79 7.73 -14.73
CA GLY A 12 -4.36 8.00 -14.81
C GLY A 12 -3.85 7.63 -16.18
N SER A 13 -3.77 8.66 -17.04
CA SER A 13 -3.34 8.71 -18.43
C SER A 13 -2.28 7.67 -18.87
N PRO A 14 -2.30 7.24 -20.15
CA PRO A 14 -1.43 6.19 -20.67
C PRO A 14 -0.15 6.78 -21.28
N ASP A 15 0.83 7.19 -20.48
CA ASP A 15 2.16 7.48 -21.00
C ASP A 15 3.25 7.04 -20.03
N GLY A 16 3.95 5.95 -20.41
CA GLY A 16 5.28 5.63 -19.91
C GLY A 16 5.38 4.67 -18.72
N GLN A 17 4.90 3.43 -18.87
CA GLN A 17 5.42 2.20 -18.24
C GLN A 17 6.05 2.32 -16.83
N LEU A 18 5.38 2.95 -15.87
CA LEU A 18 5.79 2.86 -14.46
C LEU A 18 5.43 1.47 -13.91
N PRO A 19 6.31 0.85 -13.11
CA PRO A 19 6.02 -0.44 -12.46
C PRO A 19 4.72 -0.35 -11.66
N GLY A 20 3.75 -1.21 -12.02
CA GLY A 20 2.48 -1.32 -11.32
C GLY A 20 2.61 -2.27 -10.14
N ILE A 21 2.82 -1.74 -8.95
CA ILE A 21 2.97 -2.53 -7.73
C ILE A 21 1.58 -2.91 -7.21
N ARG A 22 1.38 -4.20 -6.98
CA ARG A 22 0.12 -4.73 -6.42
C ARG A 22 0.21 -4.67 -4.91
N ILE A 23 -0.74 -4.02 -4.24
CA ILE A 23 -0.75 -3.84 -2.79
C ILE A 23 -1.99 -4.48 -2.20
N VAL A 24 -1.82 -5.47 -1.33
CA VAL A 24 -2.92 -6.13 -0.64
C VAL A 24 -3.09 -5.49 0.72
N LEU A 25 -4.20 -4.77 0.89
CA LEU A 25 -4.55 -4.12 2.15
C LEU A 25 -5.39 -5.05 3.05
N PRO A 26 -5.24 -4.96 4.38
CA PRO A 26 -6.07 -5.70 5.32
C PRO A 26 -7.49 -5.13 5.30
N TYR A 27 -8.47 -5.93 5.70
CA TYR A 27 -9.90 -5.56 5.65
C TYR A 27 -10.22 -4.18 6.25
N HIS A 28 -9.64 -3.86 7.40
CA HIS A 28 -9.86 -2.57 8.07
C HIS A 28 -9.37 -1.37 7.26
N LEU A 29 -8.17 -1.46 6.65
CA LEU A 29 -7.64 -0.38 5.81
C LEU A 29 -8.39 -0.29 4.48
N ARG A 30 -8.81 -1.44 3.93
CA ARG A 30 -9.66 -1.48 2.73
C ARG A 30 -10.96 -0.72 2.92
N ASN A 31 -11.62 -0.91 4.05
CA ASN A 31 -12.85 -0.19 4.39
C ASN A 31 -12.61 1.32 4.53
N LEU A 32 -11.46 1.71 5.11
CA LEU A 32 -11.09 3.10 5.33
C LEU A 32 -10.72 3.83 4.02
N ALA A 33 -10.03 3.15 3.12
CA ALA A 33 -9.69 3.64 1.78
C ALA A 33 -10.82 3.43 0.75
N SER A 34 -11.94 2.82 1.15
CA SER A 34 -13.05 2.43 0.26
C SER A 34 -12.59 1.61 -0.96
N VAL A 35 -11.63 0.70 -0.77
CA VAL A 35 -11.11 -0.18 -1.82
C VAL A 35 -11.54 -1.62 -1.58
N THR A 36 -11.94 -2.30 -2.65
CA THR A 36 -12.44 -3.68 -2.56
C THR A 36 -11.42 -4.63 -3.19
N GLY A 37 -10.37 -4.99 -2.44
CA GLY A 37 -9.38 -5.98 -2.88
C GLY A 37 -7.94 -5.49 -2.81
N GLU A 38 -7.14 -5.91 -3.78
CA GLU A 38 -5.80 -5.40 -4.02
C GLU A 38 -5.82 -4.06 -4.75
N VAL A 39 -4.85 -3.21 -4.46
CA VAL A 39 -4.68 -1.87 -5.00
C VAL A 39 -3.47 -1.87 -5.92
N LEU A 40 -3.66 -1.49 -7.17
CA LEU A 40 -2.55 -1.28 -8.08
C LEU A 40 -2.03 0.15 -7.92
N LEU A 41 -0.79 0.30 -7.49
CA LEU A 41 -0.14 1.58 -7.27
C LEU A 41 1.09 1.72 -8.17
N ARG A 42 1.20 2.86 -8.84
CA ARG A 42 2.39 3.21 -9.62
C ARG A 42 3.31 4.01 -8.72
N VAL A 43 4.54 3.55 -8.58
CA VAL A 43 5.54 4.19 -7.71
C VAL A 43 6.76 4.52 -8.55
N GLU A 44 7.32 5.71 -8.35
CA GLU A 44 8.53 6.15 -9.05
C GLU A 44 9.78 5.62 -8.33
N PRO A 45 10.82 5.19 -9.06
CA PRO A 45 12.07 4.76 -8.45
C PRO A 45 12.77 5.93 -7.73
N PRO A 46 13.38 5.71 -6.56
CA PRO A 46 13.67 4.41 -5.95
C PRO A 46 12.44 3.78 -5.28
N ILE A 47 12.17 2.51 -5.61
CA ILE A 47 11.00 1.77 -5.13
C ILE A 47 11.31 1.20 -3.75
N THR A 48 11.22 2.06 -2.75
CA THR A 48 11.43 1.69 -1.35
C THR A 48 10.10 1.49 -0.64
N GLN A 49 10.12 0.87 0.54
CA GLN A 49 8.93 0.82 1.38
C GLN A 49 8.40 2.23 1.67
N ARG A 50 9.27 3.24 1.79
CA ARG A 50 8.84 4.64 1.99
C ARG A 50 8.11 5.17 0.77
N SER A 51 8.62 4.97 -0.44
CA SER A 51 8.02 5.46 -1.68
C SER A 51 6.66 4.81 -1.94
N VAL A 52 6.53 3.51 -1.68
CA VAL A 52 5.23 2.81 -1.80
C VAL A 52 4.21 3.38 -0.82
N LEU A 53 4.60 3.60 0.43
CA LEU A 53 3.72 4.22 1.42
C LEU A 53 3.36 5.65 1.04
N ASP A 54 4.31 6.44 0.55
CA ASP A 54 4.08 7.82 0.12
C ASP A 54 3.07 7.90 -1.01
N ALA A 55 3.27 7.11 -2.07
CA ALA A 55 2.33 7.03 -3.19
C ALA A 55 0.96 6.47 -2.76
N LEU A 56 0.91 5.57 -1.78
CA LEU A 56 -0.35 5.04 -1.25
C LEU A 56 -1.10 6.12 -0.45
N GLU A 57 -0.37 6.89 0.36
CA GLU A 57 -0.90 8.02 1.14
C GLU A 57 -1.37 9.16 0.20
N ASP A 58 -0.64 9.43 -0.90
CA ASP A 58 -1.04 10.40 -1.93
C ASP A 58 -2.34 9.97 -2.64
N ARG A 59 -2.45 8.68 -2.97
CA ARG A 59 -3.65 8.12 -3.61
C ARG A 59 -4.84 8.01 -2.67
N TYR A 60 -4.58 7.69 -1.40
CA TYR A 60 -5.59 7.46 -0.37
C TYR A 60 -5.23 8.27 0.88
N PRO A 61 -5.51 9.59 0.90
CA PRO A 61 -5.25 10.44 2.05
C PRO A 61 -6.02 10.01 3.30
N ALA A 62 -7.07 9.19 3.15
CA ALA A 62 -7.76 8.55 4.27
C ALA A 62 -6.84 7.64 5.10
N LEU A 63 -5.88 6.94 4.48
CA LEU A 63 -4.94 6.06 5.17
C LEU A 63 -3.86 6.82 5.94
N GLN A 64 -3.64 8.09 5.60
CA GLN A 64 -2.69 8.95 6.29
C GLN A 64 -3.10 9.10 7.77
N GLY A 65 -2.16 8.89 8.71
CA GLY A 65 -2.48 8.84 10.14
C GLY A 65 -2.74 7.44 10.70
N THR A 66 -3.14 6.47 9.85
CA THR A 66 -3.29 5.06 10.27
C THR A 66 -1.98 4.28 10.13
N ILE A 67 -1.24 4.52 9.04
CA ILE A 67 0.04 3.85 8.76
C ILE A 67 1.22 4.58 9.42
N ARG A 68 1.27 5.90 9.23
CA ARG A 68 2.23 6.79 9.87
C ARG A 68 1.50 7.78 10.74
N ASP A 69 2.02 8.01 11.95
CA ASP A 69 1.49 9.05 12.81
C ASP A 69 1.74 10.44 12.18
N HIS A 70 0.69 11.24 12.02
CA HIS A 70 0.77 12.54 11.33
C HIS A 70 1.64 13.56 12.09
N ALA A 71 1.78 13.41 13.41
CA ALA A 71 2.56 14.32 14.24
C ALA A 71 4.04 13.92 14.35
N THR A 72 4.34 12.62 14.39
CA THR A 72 5.68 12.10 14.67
C THR A 72 6.33 11.41 13.48
N ARG A 73 5.57 11.16 12.39
CA ARG A 73 5.95 10.32 11.23
C ARG A 73 6.47 8.94 11.60
N LYS A 74 6.30 8.50 12.84
CA LYS A 74 6.71 7.17 13.29
C LYS A 74 5.70 6.16 12.76
N ARG A 75 6.20 5.06 12.17
CA ARG A 75 5.38 3.89 11.85
C ARG A 75 4.75 3.38 13.14
N ARG A 76 3.43 3.17 13.14
CA ARG A 76 2.77 2.50 14.26
C ARG A 76 3.20 1.03 14.26
N ALA A 77 3.70 0.53 15.38
CA ALA A 77 4.26 -0.82 15.53
C ALA A 77 3.28 -1.99 15.33
N TYR A 78 2.04 -1.71 14.93
CA TYR A 78 0.98 -2.71 14.74
C TYR A 78 0.78 -3.10 13.26
N LEU A 79 1.47 -2.44 12.32
CA LEU A 79 1.44 -2.83 10.90
C LEU A 79 2.68 -3.65 10.56
N ARG A 80 2.46 -4.78 9.92
CA ARG A 80 3.48 -5.66 9.35
C ARG A 80 3.43 -5.56 7.83
N PHE A 81 4.59 -5.60 7.23
CA PHE A 81 4.77 -5.50 5.78
C PHE A 81 5.39 -6.79 5.28
N PHE A 82 4.78 -7.38 4.27
CA PHE A 82 5.28 -8.57 3.62
C PHE A 82 5.43 -8.32 2.13
N ALA A 83 6.52 -8.80 1.55
CA ALA A 83 6.83 -8.73 0.13
C ALA A 83 7.44 -10.05 -0.28
N CYS A 84 7.02 -10.65 -1.40
CA CYS A 84 7.62 -11.92 -1.84
C CYS A 84 7.55 -13.02 -0.76
N GLU A 85 6.47 -13.04 0.05
CA GLU A 85 6.33 -13.91 1.24
C GLU A 85 7.39 -13.69 2.35
N GLU A 86 8.20 -12.64 2.25
CA GLU A 86 9.21 -12.24 3.24
C GLU A 86 8.68 -11.12 4.14
N ASP A 87 9.00 -11.17 5.43
CA ASP A 87 8.65 -10.12 6.39
C ASP A 87 9.63 -8.95 6.28
N LEU A 88 9.18 -7.85 5.67
CA LEU A 88 9.90 -6.58 5.58
C LEU A 88 9.57 -5.64 6.75
N SER A 89 8.86 -6.13 7.76
CA SER A 89 8.43 -5.33 8.91
C SER A 89 9.61 -4.80 9.74
N HIS A 90 10.73 -5.54 9.73
CA HIS A 90 11.95 -5.19 10.45
C HIS A 90 13.00 -4.50 9.57
N ASP A 91 12.83 -4.53 8.25
CA ASP A 91 13.73 -3.86 7.30
C ASP A 91 13.60 -2.34 7.36
N SER A 92 14.64 -1.66 6.89
CA SER A 92 14.64 -0.20 6.86
C SER A 92 13.57 0.27 5.87
N PRO A 93 12.81 1.34 6.19
CA PRO A 93 11.87 1.93 5.24
C PRO A 93 12.55 2.50 3.98
N ASP A 94 13.86 2.70 4.04
CA ASP A 94 14.73 3.16 2.96
C ASP A 94 15.32 2.02 2.12
N ASP A 95 15.14 0.76 2.55
CA ASP A 95 15.58 -0.39 1.75
C ASP A 95 14.69 -0.54 0.50
N GLU A 96 15.34 -0.86 -0.61
CA GLU A 96 14.69 -1.13 -1.89
C GLU A 96 13.84 -2.40 -1.78
N LEU A 97 12.62 -2.35 -2.33
CA LEU A 97 11.75 -3.51 -2.39
C LEU A 97 12.31 -4.55 -3.38
N PRO A 98 12.06 -5.84 -3.13
CA PRO A 98 12.48 -6.89 -4.06
C PRO A 98 11.88 -6.66 -5.44
N GLU A 99 12.69 -6.89 -6.48
CA GLU A 99 12.33 -6.64 -7.89
C GLU A 99 11.04 -7.35 -8.32
N ARG A 100 10.65 -8.45 -7.66
CA ARG A 100 9.36 -9.13 -7.89
C ARG A 100 8.16 -8.26 -7.55
N VAL A 101 8.24 -7.51 -6.45
CA VAL A 101 7.18 -6.56 -6.05
C VAL A 101 7.22 -5.33 -6.96
N VAL A 102 8.43 -4.85 -7.28
CA VAL A 102 8.61 -3.74 -8.22
C VAL A 102 8.01 -4.07 -9.59
N SER A 103 8.28 -5.26 -10.11
CA SER A 103 7.77 -5.71 -11.42
C SER A 103 6.28 -6.04 -11.42
N GLY A 104 5.62 -6.03 -10.25
CA GLY A 104 4.22 -6.45 -10.09
C GLY A 104 4.00 -7.95 -10.22
N GLU A 105 5.08 -8.74 -10.22
CA GLU A 105 5.04 -10.21 -10.23
C GLU A 105 4.44 -10.72 -8.91
N GLU A 106 4.83 -10.12 -7.80
CA GLU A 106 4.31 -10.43 -6.47
C GLU A 106 3.66 -9.22 -5.79
N PRO A 107 2.57 -9.41 -5.04
CA PRO A 107 1.95 -8.32 -4.30
C PRO A 107 2.69 -7.98 -3.01
N PHE A 108 2.65 -6.70 -2.62
CA PHE A 108 3.03 -6.20 -1.31
C PHE A 108 1.85 -6.33 -0.34
N LEU A 109 1.97 -7.20 0.66
CA LEU A 109 0.91 -7.45 1.63
C LEU A 109 1.11 -6.59 2.88
N ILE A 110 0.06 -5.86 3.25
CA ILE A 110 0.01 -5.09 4.50
C ILE A 110 -0.87 -5.87 5.47
N VAL A 111 -0.30 -6.23 6.62
CA VAL A 111 -1.01 -6.99 7.66
C VAL A 111 -1.12 -6.13 8.90
N GLY A 112 -2.36 -5.77 9.26
CA GLY A 112 -2.63 -5.17 10.57
C GLY A 112 -2.62 -6.24 11.63
N SER A 113 -1.68 -6.17 12.58
CA SER A 113 -1.79 -6.90 13.83
C SER A 113 -2.97 -6.30 14.59
N MET A 114 -4.10 -7.00 14.60
CA MET A 114 -5.19 -6.72 15.53
C MET A 114 -4.60 -6.91 16.93
N ALA A 115 -4.49 -5.83 17.71
CA ALA A 115 -4.51 -5.99 19.16
C ALA A 115 -5.90 -6.56 19.48
N GLY A 116 -6.00 -7.89 19.53
CA GLY A 116 -7.21 -8.58 19.95
C GLY A 116 -7.49 -8.17 21.40
N GLY A 117 -8.56 -7.38 21.56
CA GLY A 117 -9.24 -7.17 22.83
C GLY A 117 -10.54 -7.94 22.82
#